data_AF-A0A9E5K5W8-F1
#
_entry.id   AF-A0A9E5K5W8-F1
#
_cell.length_a   1.000
_cell.length_b   1.000
_cell.length_c   1.000
_cell.angle_alpha   90.00
_cell.angle_beta   90.00
_cell.angle_gamma   90.00
#
_symmetry.space_group_name_H-M   'P 1'
#
loop_
_entity.id
_entity.type
_entity.pdbx_description
1 polymer ?
#
loop_
_entity_poly.entity_id
_entity_poly.type
_entity_poly.pdbx_seq_one_letter_code
_entity_poly.pdbx_strand_id
1 'polypeptide(L)'
;MNLLFLLLLNLSGFYADSQIGGRTSPDGVEALVCDLPALEHLKNTGGSDGAGLCVFTSVEHCARWQNEESLRGFQQKMRKEPGGGYPEKLDRMMARYCPNTAYLQYTGADSSLLKLALHTGRMPAVTYGFSPRYGNRIAHMVNLVHLSDRWACILDNNFPGEDKYEWMKPAEFERRWTLGNGGWAVFLLNPPPPPIPTQPITYSLQNPVNQEEHSLDSKLENFGIEQEKLNHTERYWLNGLALTNKQASKILGNAAVLPDDSNLGRITLIGSKEACAMVQNDLSSHPSLLPYKGKYLLQSYLPEDWAVKNVGFDVSGSPRIIVQEAPNAKGSGRVLHSQADYADGPEGLANALRKADPNYDPSKDVDLRKINPIQ
;
A
#
# COMPACT_ATOMS: atom_id res chain seq x y z
N MET A 1 17.94 -54.19 37.66
CA MET A 1 16.74 -53.63 38.32
C MET A 1 17.00 -52.13 38.49
N ASN A 2 16.02 -51.30 38.14
CA ASN A 2 15.98 -49.82 38.17
C ASN A 2 16.52 -49.06 36.94
N LEU A 3 15.67 -49.05 35.91
CA LEU A 3 15.12 -47.86 35.23
C LEU A 3 15.70 -46.49 35.64
N LEU A 4 16.30 -45.78 34.69
CA LEU A 4 16.17 -44.32 34.62
C LEU A 4 16.12 -43.88 33.15
N PHE A 5 14.90 -43.68 32.67
CA PHE A 5 14.59 -42.95 31.44
C PHE A 5 15.02 -41.49 31.64
N LEU A 6 15.93 -40.98 30.80
CA LEU A 6 16.11 -39.53 30.63
C LEU A 6 15.61 -39.15 29.23
N LEU A 7 14.32 -38.80 29.19
CA LEU A 7 13.68 -38.14 28.08
C LEU A 7 14.02 -36.65 28.19
N LEU A 8 15.01 -36.17 27.43
CA LEU A 8 15.26 -34.73 27.26
C LEU A 8 14.39 -34.20 26.12
N LEU A 9 13.12 -33.96 26.43
CA LEU A 9 12.26 -33.01 25.71
C LEU A 9 12.21 -31.75 26.56
N ASN A 10 12.82 -30.67 26.07
CA ASN A 10 12.45 -29.26 26.25
C ASN A 10 13.65 -28.37 25.94
N LEU A 11 13.76 -27.95 24.69
CA LEU A 11 14.24 -26.60 24.39
C LEU A 11 13.10 -25.89 23.67
N SER A 12 12.22 -25.33 24.49
CA SER A 12 11.42 -24.16 24.13
C SER A 12 12.37 -23.11 23.57
N GLY A 13 12.49 -23.05 22.24
CA GLY A 13 13.12 -21.93 21.58
C GLY A 13 12.36 -20.67 21.97
N PHE A 14 13.02 -19.79 22.72
CA PHE A 14 12.62 -18.40 22.83
C PHE A 14 12.72 -17.81 21.43
N TYR A 15 11.67 -17.98 20.62
CA TYR A 15 11.47 -17.12 19.48
C TYR A 15 11.42 -15.70 20.05
N ALA A 16 12.36 -14.85 19.64
CA ALA A 16 12.24 -13.42 19.86
C ALA A 16 10.83 -12.99 19.38
N ASP A 17 10.19 -12.08 20.11
CA ASP A 17 8.80 -11.66 19.84
C ASP A 17 8.61 -11.11 18.40
N SER A 18 9.71 -10.77 17.73
CA SER A 18 9.81 -10.47 16.30
C SER A 18 11.12 -11.00 15.70
N GLN A 19 11.16 -11.15 14.37
CA GLN A 19 12.32 -11.58 13.59
C GLN A 19 12.58 -10.62 12.42
N ILE A 20 13.84 -10.25 12.21
CA ILE A 20 14.26 -9.52 11.01
C ILE A 20 14.42 -10.50 9.85
N GLY A 21 13.85 -10.18 8.71
CA GLY A 21 13.85 -11.04 7.54
C GLY A 21 13.52 -10.30 6.25
N GLY A 22 13.30 -11.10 5.21
CA GLY A 22 12.99 -10.60 3.87
C GLY A 22 11.49 -10.49 3.59
N ARG A 23 11.15 -10.59 2.31
CA ARG A 23 9.78 -10.44 1.78
C ARG A 23 8.81 -11.59 2.12
N THR A 24 9.28 -12.61 2.83
CA THR A 24 8.48 -13.76 3.24
C THR A 24 8.49 -13.91 4.76
N SER A 25 7.34 -14.33 5.27
CA SER A 25 7.15 -14.65 6.69
C SER A 25 8.15 -15.71 7.18
N PRO A 26 8.42 -15.79 8.49
CA PRO A 26 9.40 -16.73 9.06
C PRO A 26 9.19 -18.21 8.72
N ASP A 27 7.96 -18.62 8.43
CA ASP A 27 7.63 -19.99 8.00
C ASP A 27 7.60 -20.17 6.47
N GLY A 28 7.87 -19.10 5.71
CA GLY A 28 7.91 -19.10 4.24
C GLY A 28 6.55 -19.18 3.55
N VAL A 29 5.43 -19.08 4.29
CA VAL A 29 4.08 -19.31 3.74
C VAL A 29 3.46 -18.03 3.19
N GLU A 30 3.61 -16.92 3.91
CA GLU A 30 3.03 -15.63 3.57
C GLU A 30 4.09 -14.69 3.00
N ALA A 31 3.71 -13.88 2.00
CA ALA A 31 4.51 -12.82 1.41
C ALA A 31 3.91 -11.45 1.78
N LEU A 32 4.69 -10.38 1.63
CA LEU A 32 4.23 -9.01 1.85
C LEU A 32 2.99 -8.69 1.00
N VAL A 33 2.03 -7.98 1.59
CA VAL A 33 0.88 -7.41 0.86
C VAL A 33 1.29 -6.12 0.16
N CYS A 34 2.05 -5.26 0.84
CA CYS A 34 2.59 -4.04 0.26
C CYS A 34 4.12 -4.15 0.13
N ASP A 35 4.57 -4.70 -1.00
CA ASP A 35 5.98 -4.95 -1.32
C ASP A 35 6.61 -3.77 -2.08
N LEU A 36 6.79 -2.64 -1.38
CA LEU A 36 7.50 -1.50 -1.95
C LEU A 36 8.97 -1.91 -2.22
N PRO A 37 9.52 -1.70 -3.44
CA PRO A 37 10.89 -2.08 -3.74
C PRO A 37 11.90 -1.29 -2.90
N ALA A 38 13.04 -1.90 -2.55
CA ALA A 38 14.01 -1.22 -1.68
C ALA A 38 14.62 0.06 -2.26
N LEU A 39 14.66 0.21 -3.59
CA LEU A 39 15.08 1.47 -4.23
C LEU A 39 14.14 2.63 -3.91
N GLU A 40 12.89 2.33 -3.55
CA GLU A 40 11.89 3.31 -3.12
C GLU A 40 11.86 3.50 -1.59
N HIS A 41 12.63 2.72 -0.83
CA HIS A 41 12.75 2.90 0.61
C HIS A 41 13.60 4.13 0.93
N LEU A 42 12.99 5.05 1.65
CA LEU A 42 13.62 6.22 2.22
C LEU A 42 14.12 5.90 3.63
N LYS A 43 15.36 6.34 3.89
CA LYS A 43 15.88 6.38 5.25
C LYS A 43 15.32 7.61 5.96
N ASN A 44 14.83 7.45 7.19
CA ASN A 44 14.46 8.54 8.08
C ASN A 44 15.61 9.53 8.26
N THR A 45 15.26 10.79 8.51
CA THR A 45 16.21 11.88 8.74
C THR A 45 15.63 12.91 9.71
N GLY A 46 16.43 13.87 10.14
CA GLY A 46 15.98 15.01 10.95
C GLY A 46 15.38 16.17 10.13
N GLY A 47 14.48 16.92 10.77
CA GLY A 47 13.99 18.23 10.36
C GLY A 47 15.00 19.35 10.62
N SER A 48 14.56 20.61 10.51
CA SER A 48 15.42 21.79 10.67
C SER A 48 16.00 21.95 12.08
N ASP A 49 15.39 21.30 13.07
CA ASP A 49 15.76 21.28 14.48
C ASP A 49 16.46 19.95 14.88
N GLY A 50 16.71 19.06 13.92
CA GLY A 50 17.30 17.74 14.15
C GLY A 50 16.32 16.68 14.65
N ALA A 51 15.07 17.02 14.99
CA ALA A 51 14.08 16.03 15.40
C ALA A 51 13.67 15.14 14.22
N GLY A 52 13.39 13.85 14.46
CA GLY A 52 13.15 12.88 13.39
C GLY A 52 11.90 13.16 12.55
N LEU A 53 11.87 12.66 11.31
CA LEU A 53 10.80 12.83 10.33
C LEU A 53 10.08 11.51 9.99
N CYS A 54 10.03 10.56 10.93
CA CYS A 54 9.50 9.22 10.67
C CYS A 54 8.06 9.20 10.14
N VAL A 55 7.22 10.12 10.61
CA VAL A 55 5.84 10.30 10.12
C VAL A 55 5.85 10.62 8.63
N PHE A 56 6.54 11.70 8.25
CA PHE A 56 6.54 12.19 6.88
C PHE A 56 7.25 11.22 5.93
N THR A 57 8.26 10.52 6.43
CA THR A 57 8.96 9.45 5.69
C THR A 57 8.02 8.27 5.42
N SER A 58 7.28 7.81 6.43
CA SER A 58 6.32 6.71 6.26
C SER A 58 5.15 7.08 5.36
N VAL A 59 4.64 8.31 5.47
CA VAL A 59 3.61 8.82 4.55
C VAL A 59 4.13 8.92 3.12
N GLU A 60 5.41 9.29 2.92
CA GLU A 60 6.01 9.25 1.58
C GLU A 60 6.19 7.80 1.06
N HIS A 61 6.47 6.81 1.90
CA HIS A 61 6.42 5.40 1.47
C HIS A 61 5.01 5.00 1.02
N CYS A 62 3.95 5.40 1.74
CA CYS A 62 2.57 5.17 1.31
C CYS A 62 2.32 5.80 -0.06
N ALA A 63 2.83 7.01 -0.30
CA ALA A 63 2.72 7.69 -1.58
C ALA A 63 3.51 6.99 -2.68
N ARG A 64 4.71 6.48 -2.39
CA ARG A 64 5.55 5.70 -3.32
C ARG A 64 4.85 4.44 -3.77
N TRP A 65 4.26 3.74 -2.81
CA TRP A 65 3.41 2.59 -3.06
C TRP A 65 2.18 2.96 -3.91
N GLN A 66 1.34 3.92 -3.49
CA GLN A 66 0.07 4.22 -4.17
C GLN A 66 0.17 5.16 -5.38
N ASN A 67 1.38 5.42 -5.86
CA ASN A 67 1.69 6.37 -6.93
C ASN A 67 1.07 7.78 -6.74
N GLU A 68 1.05 8.27 -5.49
CA GLU A 68 0.62 9.63 -5.18
C GLU A 68 1.77 10.61 -5.46
N GLU A 69 1.80 11.16 -6.67
CA GLU A 69 2.88 12.02 -7.13
C GLU A 69 3.03 13.31 -6.31
N SER A 70 1.93 13.88 -5.82
CA SER A 70 1.98 15.17 -5.11
C SER A 70 2.79 15.10 -3.79
N LEU A 71 2.92 13.89 -3.23
CA LEU A 71 3.70 13.58 -2.03
C LEU A 71 5.15 13.14 -2.33
N ARG A 72 5.58 13.06 -3.60
CA ARG A 72 6.99 12.80 -3.92
C ARG A 72 7.89 13.92 -3.36
N GLY A 73 8.94 13.54 -2.63
CA GLY A 73 9.85 14.46 -1.97
C GLY A 73 9.24 15.18 -0.76
N PHE A 74 8.15 14.67 -0.18
CA PHE A 74 7.54 15.23 1.01
C PHE A 74 8.50 15.26 2.21
N GLN A 75 9.26 14.19 2.44
CA GLN A 75 10.32 14.15 3.46
C GLN A 75 11.35 15.27 3.23
N GLN A 76 11.78 15.48 1.98
CA GLN A 76 12.75 16.52 1.63
C GLN A 76 12.19 17.93 1.88
N LYS A 77 10.91 18.17 1.61
CA LYS A 77 10.23 19.44 1.97
C LYS A 77 10.24 19.63 3.49
N MET A 78 9.95 18.55 4.24
CA MET A 78 9.89 18.56 5.70
C MET A 78 11.24 18.76 6.40
N ARG A 79 12.37 18.55 5.72
CA ARG A 79 13.70 18.93 6.26
C ARG A 79 13.85 20.43 6.55
N LYS A 80 12.99 21.27 5.96
CA LYS A 80 12.97 22.74 6.17
C LYS A 80 12.04 23.15 7.32
N GLU A 81 11.33 22.20 7.90
CA GLU A 81 10.39 22.41 9.00
C GLU A 81 10.94 21.71 10.26
N PRO A 82 10.54 22.14 11.47
CA PRO A 82 10.83 21.40 12.70
C PRO A 82 10.36 19.95 12.56
N GLY A 83 11.15 19.00 13.06
CA GLY A 83 10.82 17.59 13.05
C GLY A 83 9.79 17.21 14.11
N GLY A 84 9.57 15.91 14.31
CA GLY A 84 8.43 15.44 15.11
C GLY A 84 7.12 15.51 14.35
N GLY A 85 6.23 14.57 14.59
CA GLY A 85 4.92 14.51 13.95
C GLY A 85 3.84 14.06 14.94
N TYR A 86 2.65 14.58 14.70
CA TYR A 86 1.40 14.29 15.41
C TYR A 86 0.24 14.64 14.45
N PRO A 87 -0.98 14.13 14.66
CA PRO A 87 -2.07 14.22 13.69
C PRO A 87 -2.30 15.62 13.12
N GLU A 88 -2.43 16.64 13.96
CA GLU A 88 -2.73 18.01 13.54
C GLU A 88 -1.54 18.69 12.83
N LYS A 89 -0.30 18.26 13.13
CA LYS A 89 0.86 18.72 12.36
C LYS A 89 0.89 18.08 10.99
N LEU A 90 0.59 16.78 10.89
CA LEU A 90 0.49 16.12 9.60
C LEU A 90 -0.57 16.82 8.74
N ASP A 91 -1.77 17.08 9.29
CA ASP A 91 -2.82 17.80 8.56
C ASP A 91 -2.35 19.14 8.00
N ARG A 92 -1.68 19.94 8.84
CA ARG A 92 -1.14 21.25 8.43
C ARG A 92 -0.10 21.11 7.31
N MET A 93 0.76 20.09 7.37
CA MET A 93 1.80 19.87 6.36
C MET A 93 1.22 19.31 5.06
N MET A 94 0.24 18.41 5.14
CA MET A 94 -0.51 17.90 3.99
C MET A 94 -1.22 19.04 3.26
N ALA A 95 -1.96 19.89 3.98
CA ALA A 95 -2.62 21.06 3.40
C ALA A 95 -1.64 22.04 2.75
N ARG A 96 -0.45 22.21 3.32
CA ARG A 96 0.57 23.13 2.81
C ARG A 96 1.26 22.61 1.54
N TYR A 97 1.63 21.34 1.52
CA TYR A 97 2.52 20.80 0.48
C TYR A 97 1.81 19.93 -0.55
N CYS A 98 0.65 19.37 -0.22
CA CYS A 98 -0.08 18.36 -0.97
C CYS A 98 -1.60 18.52 -0.81
N PRO A 99 -2.18 19.72 -1.07
CA PRO A 99 -3.57 20.05 -0.71
C PRO A 99 -4.64 19.18 -1.38
N ASN A 100 -4.29 18.50 -2.48
CA ASN A 100 -5.22 17.67 -3.25
C ASN A 100 -5.11 16.18 -2.91
N THR A 101 -4.17 15.78 -2.05
CA THR A 101 -4.07 14.38 -1.63
C THR A 101 -5.21 14.01 -0.71
N ALA A 102 -5.92 12.93 -1.04
CA ALA A 102 -6.94 12.37 -0.18
C ALA A 102 -6.32 11.39 0.82
N TYR A 103 -6.54 11.61 2.11
CA TYR A 103 -6.02 10.77 3.19
C TYR A 103 -6.98 10.69 4.38
N LEU A 104 -6.84 9.61 5.13
CA LEU A 104 -7.52 9.35 6.38
C LEU A 104 -6.48 9.24 7.51
N GLN A 105 -6.77 9.87 8.65
CA GLN A 105 -6.08 9.58 9.90
C GLN A 105 -7.01 8.90 10.89
N TYR A 106 -6.46 7.98 11.67
CA TYR A 106 -7.16 7.24 12.71
C TYR A 106 -6.32 7.22 13.99
N THR A 107 -6.92 7.54 15.13
CA THR A 107 -6.34 7.20 16.44
C THR A 107 -7.25 6.21 17.15
N GLY A 108 -6.68 5.20 17.79
CA GLY A 108 -7.43 4.17 18.51
C GLY A 108 -6.69 2.84 18.57
N ALA A 109 -7.39 1.78 18.98
CA ALA A 109 -6.80 0.44 19.16
C ALA A 109 -7.39 -0.63 18.22
N ASP A 110 -8.42 -0.31 17.44
CA ASP A 110 -9.04 -1.26 16.52
C ASP A 110 -8.19 -1.44 15.26
N SER A 111 -7.75 -2.68 15.02
CA SER A 111 -6.95 -3.03 13.85
C SER A 111 -7.78 -3.28 12.58
N SER A 112 -9.12 -3.22 12.65
CA SER A 112 -10.02 -3.47 11.51
C SER A 112 -9.76 -2.53 10.33
N LEU A 113 -9.46 -1.25 10.60
CA LEU A 113 -9.09 -0.29 9.55
C LEU A 113 -7.74 -0.61 8.90
N LEU A 114 -6.77 -1.10 9.68
CA LEU A 114 -5.46 -1.55 9.18
C LEU A 114 -5.62 -2.77 8.27
N LYS A 115 -6.47 -3.73 8.68
CA LYS A 115 -6.79 -4.92 7.90
C LYS A 115 -7.50 -4.56 6.59
N LEU A 116 -8.47 -3.63 6.62
CA LEU A 116 -9.16 -3.17 5.41
C LEU A 116 -8.21 -2.45 4.44
N ALA A 117 -7.31 -1.62 4.96
CA ALA A 117 -6.31 -0.96 4.12
C ALA A 117 -5.44 -1.99 3.40
N LEU A 118 -4.88 -2.96 4.12
CA LEU A 118 -4.09 -4.03 3.49
C LEU A 118 -4.92 -4.91 2.56
N HIS A 119 -6.17 -5.23 2.91
CA HIS A 119 -7.08 -5.99 2.05
C HIS A 119 -7.30 -5.30 0.69
N THR A 120 -7.38 -3.97 0.69
CA THR A 120 -7.49 -3.16 -0.52
C THR A 120 -6.13 -2.79 -1.13
N GLY A 121 -5.04 -3.37 -0.63
CA GLY A 121 -3.67 -3.15 -1.10
C GLY A 121 -3.09 -1.79 -0.75
N ARG A 122 -3.68 -1.03 0.17
CA ARG A 122 -3.18 0.29 0.60
C ARG A 122 -2.28 0.14 1.82
N MET A 123 -1.10 0.76 1.76
CA MET A 123 -0.08 0.67 2.81
C MET A 123 -0.39 1.67 3.94
N PRO A 124 -0.65 1.23 5.19
CA PRO A 124 -0.80 2.13 6.33
C PRO A 124 0.57 2.60 6.85
N ALA A 125 0.65 3.85 7.28
CA ALA A 125 1.69 4.31 8.20
C ALA A 125 1.13 4.28 9.63
N VAL A 126 1.84 3.66 10.57
CA VAL A 126 1.35 3.43 11.94
C VAL A 126 2.41 3.80 12.97
N THR A 127 1.98 4.28 14.13
CA THR A 127 2.87 4.39 15.29
C THR A 127 3.47 3.04 15.65
N TYR A 128 4.65 3.06 16.27
CA TYR A 128 5.36 1.85 16.67
C TYR A 128 6.23 2.13 17.89
N GLY A 129 6.05 1.31 18.93
CA GLY A 129 6.55 1.59 20.28
C GLY A 129 7.78 0.83 20.71
N PHE A 130 8.18 -0.22 19.98
CA PHE A 130 9.31 -1.07 20.34
C PHE A 130 9.78 -1.89 19.14
N SER A 131 11.09 -2.05 19.00
CA SER A 131 11.69 -3.11 18.19
C SER A 131 13.02 -3.54 18.81
N PRO A 132 13.38 -4.84 18.74
CA PRO A 132 14.66 -5.32 19.23
C PRO A 132 15.86 -4.57 18.64
N ARG A 133 15.72 -4.02 17.42
CA ARG A 133 16.76 -3.24 16.73
C ARG A 133 17.16 -1.94 17.45
N TYR A 134 16.32 -1.44 18.35
CA TYR A 134 16.59 -0.23 19.14
C TYR A 134 16.98 -0.54 20.58
N GLY A 135 16.80 -1.80 21.03
CA GLY A 135 17.05 -2.23 22.40
C GLY A 135 16.14 -1.61 23.47
N ASN A 136 15.29 -0.63 23.13
CA ASN A 136 14.46 0.14 24.06
C ASN A 136 13.09 0.50 23.45
N ARG A 137 12.20 1.08 24.27
CA ARG A 137 10.96 1.70 23.78
C ARG A 137 11.30 2.91 22.91
N ILE A 138 10.51 3.10 21.85
CA ILE A 138 10.69 4.15 20.85
C ILE A 138 9.39 4.91 20.62
N ALA A 139 9.53 6.13 20.11
CA ALA A 139 8.43 6.91 19.56
C ALA A 139 8.64 7.04 18.06
N HIS A 140 7.96 6.20 17.28
CA HIS A 140 8.25 6.07 15.87
C HIS A 140 6.98 5.89 15.05
N MET A 141 7.06 6.16 13.75
CA MET A 141 6.07 5.75 12.76
C MET A 141 6.77 4.94 11.68
N VAL A 142 6.17 3.80 11.36
CA VAL A 142 6.64 2.80 10.39
C VAL A 142 5.52 2.48 9.40
N ASN A 143 5.82 1.74 8.35
CA ASN A 143 4.79 1.24 7.44
C ASN A 143 4.39 -0.19 7.84
N LEU A 144 3.09 -0.44 7.98
CA LEU A 144 2.56 -1.79 8.09
C LEU A 144 2.43 -2.36 6.67
N VAL A 145 3.15 -3.44 6.38
CA VAL A 145 3.23 -4.01 5.02
C VAL A 145 2.55 -5.38 4.90
N HIS A 146 2.17 -5.98 6.03
CA HIS A 146 1.41 -7.22 6.09
C HIS A 146 0.68 -7.35 7.43
N LEU A 147 -0.53 -7.89 7.43
CA LEU A 147 -1.28 -8.28 8.61
C LEU A 147 -2.28 -9.39 8.26
N SER A 148 -2.11 -10.54 8.87
CA SER A 148 -3.00 -11.70 8.80
C SER A 148 -3.31 -12.20 10.21
N ASP A 149 -4.02 -13.32 10.32
CA ASP A 149 -4.24 -13.99 11.60
C ASP A 149 -2.97 -14.65 12.16
N ARG A 150 -1.93 -14.83 11.33
CA ARG A 150 -0.69 -15.54 11.70
C ARG A 150 0.51 -14.63 11.85
N TRP A 151 0.59 -13.59 11.03
CA TRP A 151 1.77 -12.74 10.91
C TRP A 151 1.41 -11.28 10.71
N ALA A 152 2.23 -10.41 11.27
CA ALA A 152 2.29 -8.99 10.95
C ALA A 152 3.71 -8.65 10.51
N CYS A 153 3.86 -7.70 9.60
CA CYS A 153 5.17 -7.27 9.11
C CYS A 153 5.23 -5.75 8.97
N ILE A 154 6.32 -5.16 9.46
CA ILE A 154 6.58 -3.73 9.32
C ILE A 154 7.83 -3.45 8.48
N LEU A 155 7.76 -2.37 7.71
CA LEU A 155 8.89 -1.71 7.07
C LEU A 155 9.25 -0.48 7.92
N ASP A 156 10.42 -0.53 8.54
CA ASP A 156 10.93 0.56 9.37
C ASP A 156 11.83 1.48 8.55
N ASN A 157 11.45 2.75 8.43
CA ASN A 157 12.22 3.75 7.69
C ASN A 157 13.58 4.10 8.30
N ASN A 158 13.92 3.70 9.54
CA ASN A 158 15.30 3.78 10.03
C ASN A 158 16.19 2.65 9.48
N PHE A 159 15.58 1.55 9.01
CA PHE A 159 16.25 0.36 8.49
C PHE A 159 15.69 -0.02 7.10
N PRO A 160 15.90 0.80 6.07
CA PRO A 160 15.46 0.47 4.72
C PRO A 160 16.26 -0.71 4.16
N GLY A 161 15.59 -1.60 3.42
CA GLY A 161 16.22 -2.67 2.65
C GLY A 161 15.28 -3.84 2.41
N GLU A 162 15.64 -4.74 1.50
CA GLU A 162 14.82 -5.91 1.15
C GLU A 162 14.89 -7.04 2.19
N ASP A 163 15.86 -6.96 3.10
CA ASP A 163 16.17 -7.92 4.17
C ASP A 163 15.98 -7.32 5.57
N LYS A 164 15.31 -6.17 5.65
CA LYS A 164 15.15 -5.38 6.89
C LYS A 164 13.71 -5.32 7.41
N TYR A 165 12.83 -6.13 6.82
CA TYR A 165 11.47 -6.26 7.31
C TYR A 165 11.46 -6.93 8.68
N GLU A 166 10.55 -6.51 9.54
CA GLU A 166 10.39 -7.10 10.86
C GLU A 166 9.05 -7.81 10.97
N TRP A 167 9.12 -9.13 11.02
CA TRP A 167 7.99 -10.04 11.14
C TRP A 167 7.70 -10.35 12.60
N MET A 168 6.42 -10.38 12.98
CA MET A 168 5.99 -10.71 14.35
C MET A 168 4.61 -11.35 14.37
N LYS A 169 4.21 -11.88 15.53
CA LYS A 169 2.82 -12.33 15.71
C LYS A 169 1.87 -11.12 15.76
N PRO A 170 0.62 -11.24 15.27
CA PRO A 170 -0.34 -10.12 15.27
C PRO A 170 -0.56 -9.51 16.65
N ALA A 171 -0.65 -10.33 17.71
CA ALA A 171 -0.79 -9.85 19.08
C ALA A 171 0.41 -9.00 19.55
N GLU A 172 1.62 -9.30 19.07
CA GLU A 172 2.80 -8.48 19.38
C GLU A 172 2.78 -7.16 18.61
N PHE A 173 2.39 -7.20 17.33
CA PHE A 173 2.16 -5.98 16.56
C PHE A 173 1.13 -5.08 17.25
N GLU A 174 -0.01 -5.64 17.68
CA GLU A 174 -1.08 -4.92 18.38
C GLU A 174 -0.59 -4.19 19.63
N ARG A 175 0.25 -4.83 20.45
CA ARG A 175 0.88 -4.18 21.61
C ARG A 175 1.78 -3.03 21.20
N ARG A 176 2.55 -3.18 20.11
CA ARG A 176 3.56 -2.21 19.68
C ARG A 176 2.97 -1.00 18.97
N TRP A 177 1.97 -1.17 18.10
CA TRP A 177 1.44 -0.04 17.34
C TRP A 177 0.53 0.85 18.18
N THR A 178 -0.15 0.27 19.17
CA THR A 178 -1.03 1.01 20.09
C THR A 178 -0.30 1.80 21.15
N LEU A 179 1.02 1.63 21.30
CA LEU A 179 1.81 2.25 22.37
C LEU A 179 1.25 1.99 23.78
N GLY A 180 0.40 0.96 23.95
CA GLY A 180 -0.25 0.58 25.20
C GLY A 180 -1.64 1.20 25.47
N ASN A 181 -2.01 2.31 24.83
CA ASN A 181 -3.28 3.01 25.11
C ASN A 181 -4.08 3.42 23.86
N GLY A 182 -3.59 3.14 22.65
CA GLY A 182 -4.20 3.54 21.38
C GLY A 182 -3.14 4.17 20.47
N GLY A 183 -3.07 3.68 19.23
CA GLY A 183 -2.08 4.10 18.23
C GLY A 183 -2.61 5.19 17.32
N TRP A 184 -1.78 5.60 16.38
CA TRP A 184 -2.12 6.50 15.30
C TRP A 184 -1.75 5.85 13.96
N ALA A 185 -2.70 5.89 13.02
CA ALA A 185 -2.56 5.38 11.67
C ALA A 185 -2.91 6.44 10.63
N VAL A 186 -2.24 6.39 9.48
CA VAL A 186 -2.47 7.25 8.32
C VAL A 186 -2.62 6.35 7.09
N PHE A 187 -3.61 6.66 6.25
CA PHE A 187 -3.93 5.95 5.01
C PHE A 187 -4.09 6.96 3.88
N LEU A 188 -3.43 6.73 2.73
CA LEU A 188 -3.79 7.46 1.51
C LEU A 188 -4.97 6.76 0.84
N LEU A 189 -5.89 7.53 0.25
CA LEU A 189 -7.13 6.99 -0.31
C LEU A 189 -7.03 6.62 -1.80
N ASN A 190 -5.95 7.03 -2.48
CA ASN A 190 -5.69 6.65 -3.86
C ASN A 190 -5.68 5.11 -4.01
N PRO A 191 -5.97 4.58 -5.21
CA PRO A 191 -5.86 3.16 -5.47
C PRO A 191 -4.47 2.59 -5.12
N PRO A 192 -4.34 1.28 -4.89
CA PRO A 192 -3.03 0.62 -4.83
C PRO A 192 -2.38 0.54 -6.23
N PRO A 193 -1.09 0.12 -6.31
CA PRO A 193 -0.48 -0.34 -7.56
C PRO A 193 -1.33 -1.33 -8.34
N PRO A 194 -1.13 -1.43 -9.67
CA PRO A 194 -1.74 -2.48 -10.43
C PRO A 194 -1.18 -3.84 -10.01
N PRO A 195 -1.98 -4.91 -10.12
CA PRO A 195 -1.50 -6.24 -9.84
C PRO A 195 -0.46 -6.68 -10.85
N ILE A 196 0.46 -7.53 -10.43
CA ILE A 196 1.46 -8.13 -11.32
C ILE A 196 0.72 -8.86 -12.46
N PRO A 197 1.00 -8.54 -13.74
CA PRO A 197 0.35 -9.16 -14.87
C PRO A 197 0.63 -10.66 -14.89
N THR A 198 -0.44 -11.44 -14.93
CA THR A 198 -0.34 -12.86 -15.26
C THR A 198 -0.85 -13.06 -16.68
N GLN A 199 0.07 -13.44 -17.56
CA GLN A 199 -0.25 -14.21 -18.76
C GLN A 199 -0.38 -15.69 -18.35
N PRO A 200 -0.90 -16.61 -19.19
CA PRO A 200 -0.70 -18.04 -18.94
C PRO A 200 0.82 -18.31 -18.76
N ILE A 201 1.16 -18.96 -17.65
CA ILE A 201 2.45 -18.89 -16.89
C ILE A 201 3.70 -19.36 -17.67
N THR A 202 4.87 -18.77 -17.39
CA THR A 202 6.16 -19.49 -17.16
C THR A 202 7.16 -18.63 -16.34
N TYR A 203 7.66 -19.14 -15.20
CA TYR A 203 8.50 -18.44 -14.18
C TYR A 203 10.00 -18.82 -14.23
N SER A 204 10.89 -17.95 -13.70
CA SER A 204 11.97 -18.33 -12.75
C SER A 204 12.57 -17.13 -11.99
N LEU A 205 12.95 -17.31 -10.70
CA LEU A 205 13.54 -16.35 -9.74
C LEU A 205 14.78 -16.94 -9.03
N GLN A 206 15.78 -16.14 -8.60
CA GLN A 206 16.81 -16.52 -7.58
C GLN A 206 17.36 -15.37 -6.68
N ASN A 207 17.71 -15.75 -5.43
CA ASN A 207 18.08 -15.12 -4.11
C ASN A 207 19.56 -14.59 -3.91
N PRO A 208 20.16 -14.39 -2.68
CA PRO A 208 19.94 -13.46 -1.53
C PRO A 208 21.24 -12.78 -0.92
N VAL A 209 21.19 -12.34 0.37
CA VAL A 209 21.94 -11.32 1.19
C VAL A 209 22.94 -11.87 2.26
N ASN A 210 23.77 -11.01 2.91
CA ASN A 210 24.50 -11.24 4.21
C ASN A 210 24.52 -9.99 5.16
N GLN A 211 24.57 -10.18 6.50
CA GLN A 211 24.56 -9.16 7.59
C GLN A 211 25.58 -9.42 8.72
N GLU A 212 25.96 -8.40 9.53
CA GLU A 212 26.63 -8.48 10.86
C GLU A 212 26.20 -7.33 11.83
N GLU A 213 26.28 -7.56 13.16
CA GLU A 213 25.74 -6.76 14.31
C GLU A 213 26.82 -6.13 15.25
N HIS A 214 26.48 -5.10 16.06
CA HIS A 214 27.00 -4.86 17.44
C HIS A 214 26.25 -3.74 18.24
N SER A 215 26.30 -3.86 19.59
CA SER A 215 25.61 -3.21 20.76
C SER A 215 26.13 -1.83 21.23
N LEU A 216 25.66 -1.08 22.28
CA LEU A 216 24.41 -0.67 22.97
C LEU A 216 24.86 0.40 24.01
N ASP A 217 24.14 1.52 24.21
CA ASP A 217 23.98 2.18 25.53
C ASP A 217 22.79 3.17 25.53
N SER A 218 22.22 3.41 26.70
CA SER A 218 20.83 3.81 26.96
C SER A 218 20.56 5.32 27.06
N LYS A 219 19.52 5.78 26.35
CA LYS A 219 18.66 6.95 26.61
C LYS A 219 17.40 6.84 25.73
N LEU A 220 16.27 7.36 26.19
CA LEU A 220 14.99 7.23 25.49
C LEU A 220 15.00 8.12 24.22
N GLU A 221 15.21 7.51 23.05
CA GLU A 221 15.34 8.21 21.77
C GLU A 221 13.98 8.43 21.10
N ASN A 222 13.69 9.69 20.76
CA ASN A 222 12.53 10.09 19.98
C ASN A 222 12.90 10.18 18.50
N PHE A 223 12.32 9.34 17.65
CA PHE A 223 12.61 9.27 16.21
C PHE A 223 11.65 10.07 15.33
N GLY A 224 10.83 10.93 15.94
CA GLY A 224 9.98 11.88 15.23
C GLY A 224 8.50 11.80 15.55
N ILE A 225 8.09 11.27 16.70
CA ILE A 225 6.71 11.34 17.18
C ILE A 225 6.64 12.21 18.44
N GLU A 226 5.74 13.20 18.43
CA GLU A 226 5.46 14.00 19.62
C GLU A 226 4.40 13.29 20.48
N GLN A 227 4.81 12.28 21.25
CA GLN A 227 3.90 11.37 21.98
C GLN A 227 2.87 12.10 22.85
N GLU A 228 3.26 13.16 23.54
CA GLU A 228 2.37 13.94 24.43
C GLU A 228 1.19 14.58 23.69
N LYS A 229 1.27 14.68 22.35
CA LYS A 229 0.21 15.21 21.48
C LYS A 229 -0.65 14.12 20.85
N LEU A 230 -0.32 12.85 21.05
CA LEU A 230 -1.17 11.75 20.61
C LEU A 230 -2.35 11.63 21.58
N ASN A 231 -3.53 12.03 21.11
CA ASN A 231 -4.75 11.76 21.84
C ASN A 231 -5.16 10.30 21.61
N HIS A 232 -5.14 9.49 22.67
CA HIS A 232 -5.44 8.05 22.60
C HIS A 232 -6.93 7.73 22.50
N THR A 233 -7.82 8.73 22.50
CA THR A 233 -9.24 8.51 22.23
C THR A 233 -9.48 8.16 20.77
N GLU A 234 -10.49 7.33 20.53
CA GLU A 234 -10.87 6.96 19.18
C GLU A 234 -11.33 8.19 18.39
N ARG A 235 -10.64 8.50 17.30
CA ARG A 235 -10.95 9.66 16.44
C ARG A 235 -10.57 9.38 14.99
N TYR A 236 -11.25 10.09 14.11
CA TYR A 236 -11.10 9.97 12.66
C TYR A 236 -10.96 11.35 12.04
N TRP A 237 -10.09 11.49 11.05
CA TRP A 237 -9.95 12.70 10.24
C TRP A 237 -9.93 12.34 8.76
N LEU A 238 -10.69 13.08 7.95
CA LEU A 238 -10.66 12.99 6.50
C LEU A 238 -10.14 14.32 5.94
N ASN A 239 -8.96 14.29 5.30
CA ASN A 239 -8.30 15.48 4.76
C ASN A 239 -8.18 16.62 5.79
N GLY A 240 -7.85 16.28 7.04
CA GLY A 240 -7.74 17.22 8.17
C GLY A 240 -9.06 17.67 8.79
N LEU A 241 -10.20 17.19 8.32
CA LEU A 241 -11.51 17.43 8.94
C LEU A 241 -11.83 16.31 9.93
N ALA A 242 -11.90 16.66 11.22
CA ALA A 242 -12.29 15.72 12.27
C ALA A 242 -13.73 15.22 12.07
N LEU A 243 -13.93 13.91 12.22
CA LEU A 243 -15.24 13.25 12.14
C LEU A 243 -15.66 12.76 13.52
N THR A 244 -16.97 12.81 13.82
CA THR A 244 -17.53 12.14 15.00
C THR A 244 -17.58 10.62 14.80
N ASN A 245 -17.57 9.84 15.88
CA ASN A 245 -17.72 8.38 15.80
C ASN A 245 -18.99 7.97 15.04
N LYS A 246 -20.11 8.70 15.18
CA LYS A 246 -21.34 8.42 14.41
C LYS A 246 -21.18 8.69 12.92
N GLN A 247 -20.45 9.75 12.54
CA GLN A 247 -20.11 10.01 11.14
C GLN A 247 -19.17 8.94 10.61
N ALA A 248 -18.12 8.61 11.37
CA ALA A 248 -17.21 7.52 11.05
C ALA A 248 -17.99 6.20 10.89
N SER A 249 -18.73 5.70 11.87
CA SER A 249 -19.51 4.46 11.78
C SER A 249 -20.55 4.45 10.64
N LYS A 250 -21.21 5.58 10.34
CA LYS A 250 -22.14 5.67 9.20
C LYS A 250 -21.42 5.58 7.85
N ILE A 251 -20.21 6.13 7.77
CA ILE A 251 -19.38 6.02 6.57
C ILE A 251 -18.76 4.61 6.51
N LEU A 252 -18.24 4.10 7.61
CA LEU A 252 -17.58 2.79 7.74
C LEU A 252 -18.53 1.58 7.59
N GLY A 253 -19.82 1.72 7.95
CA GLY A 253 -20.81 0.65 7.95
C GLY A 253 -21.59 0.41 6.65
N ASN A 254 -21.23 1.07 5.53
CA ASN A 254 -21.84 0.87 4.20
C ASN A 254 -20.83 1.04 3.04
N ALA A 255 -19.54 0.74 3.27
CA ALA A 255 -18.34 1.08 2.49
C ALA A 255 -17.77 2.49 2.83
N ALA A 256 -16.59 2.39 3.44
CA ALA A 256 -15.92 3.28 4.37
C ALA A 256 -15.34 4.56 3.78
N VAL A 257 -14.87 5.45 4.67
CA VAL A 257 -13.97 6.56 4.35
C VAL A 257 -12.77 6.05 3.52
N LEU A 258 -12.44 4.77 3.70
CA LEU A 258 -11.62 3.94 2.83
C LEU A 258 -12.51 2.95 2.03
N PRO A 259 -12.67 3.09 0.71
CA PRO A 259 -13.54 2.21 -0.07
C PRO A 259 -12.99 0.77 -0.12
N ASP A 260 -13.87 -0.23 0.04
CA ASP A 260 -13.53 -1.61 -0.29
C ASP A 260 -13.69 -1.84 -1.80
N ASP A 261 -12.61 -1.59 -2.53
CA ASP A 261 -12.47 -1.73 -3.98
C ASP A 261 -11.56 -2.90 -4.37
N SER A 262 -11.36 -3.84 -3.43
CA SER A 262 -10.58 -5.06 -3.60
C SER A 262 -11.03 -5.89 -4.80
N ASN A 263 -12.34 -5.94 -5.05
CA ASN A 263 -12.96 -6.73 -6.12
C ASN A 263 -13.08 -6.01 -7.48
N LEU A 264 -12.70 -4.73 -7.57
CA LEU A 264 -12.78 -4.00 -8.85
C LEU A 264 -11.66 -4.43 -9.80
N GLY A 265 -11.93 -4.38 -11.12
CA GLY A 265 -10.87 -4.53 -12.11
C GLY A 265 -9.88 -3.36 -12.05
N ARG A 266 -8.78 -3.47 -12.80
CA ARG A 266 -7.79 -2.39 -12.93
C ARG A 266 -7.66 -1.95 -14.38
N ILE A 267 -7.52 -0.64 -14.59
CA ILE A 267 -7.03 -0.05 -15.84
C ILE A 267 -5.70 0.61 -15.51
N THR A 268 -4.65 0.15 -16.18
CA THR A 268 -3.29 0.69 -16.06
C THR A 268 -2.93 1.38 -17.36
N LEU A 269 -2.60 2.66 -17.26
CA LEU A 269 -2.11 3.46 -18.38
C LEU A 269 -0.59 3.61 -18.24
N ILE A 270 0.16 3.33 -19.30
CA ILE A 270 1.62 3.50 -19.29
C ILE A 270 2.01 4.37 -20.49
N GLY A 271 2.61 5.53 -20.23
CA GLY A 271 2.96 6.48 -21.29
C GLY A 271 3.29 7.86 -20.73
N SER A 272 3.34 8.88 -21.60
CA SER A 272 3.50 10.26 -21.13
C SER A 272 2.28 10.70 -20.31
N LYS A 273 2.46 11.72 -19.46
CA LYS A 273 1.36 12.27 -18.66
C LYS A 273 0.23 12.79 -19.53
N GLU A 274 0.57 13.44 -20.64
CA GLU A 274 -0.37 13.99 -21.60
C GLU A 274 -1.18 12.87 -22.27
N ALA A 275 -0.49 11.81 -22.71
CA ALA A 275 -1.11 10.63 -23.31
C ALA A 275 -2.07 9.95 -22.34
N CYS A 276 -1.64 9.71 -21.10
CA CYS A 276 -2.49 9.11 -20.07
C CYS A 276 -3.68 10.01 -19.70
N ALA A 277 -3.46 11.32 -19.57
CA ALA A 277 -4.51 12.28 -19.21
C ALA A 277 -5.64 12.32 -20.24
N MET A 278 -5.34 12.17 -21.54
CA MET A 278 -6.38 12.06 -22.58
C MET A 278 -7.33 10.88 -22.28
N VAL A 279 -6.78 9.69 -22.03
CA VAL A 279 -7.58 8.50 -21.73
C VAL A 279 -8.34 8.64 -20.41
N GLN A 280 -7.72 9.23 -19.38
CA GLN A 280 -8.36 9.48 -18.08
C GLN A 280 -9.55 10.43 -18.21
N ASN A 281 -9.39 11.52 -18.98
CA ASN A 281 -10.44 12.48 -19.25
C ASN A 281 -11.63 11.81 -19.96
N ASP A 282 -11.36 11.00 -20.97
CA ASP A 282 -12.40 10.28 -21.72
C ASP A 282 -13.11 9.24 -20.85
N LEU A 283 -12.38 8.46 -20.05
CA LEU A 283 -12.98 7.52 -19.08
C LEU A 283 -13.91 8.22 -18.07
N SER A 284 -13.63 9.48 -17.76
CA SER A 284 -14.41 10.25 -16.79
C SER A 284 -15.65 10.93 -17.38
N SER A 285 -15.65 11.22 -18.68
CA SER A 285 -16.58 12.18 -19.31
C SER A 285 -17.17 11.75 -20.65
N HIS A 286 -16.50 10.88 -21.41
CA HIS A 286 -16.95 10.50 -22.75
C HIS A 286 -18.18 9.58 -22.68
N PRO A 287 -19.26 9.83 -23.45
CA PRO A 287 -20.51 9.07 -23.36
C PRO A 287 -20.35 7.55 -23.51
N SER A 288 -19.46 7.08 -24.39
CA SER A 288 -19.21 5.64 -24.59
C SER A 288 -18.53 4.96 -23.40
N LEU A 289 -17.82 5.72 -22.55
CA LEU A 289 -17.03 5.20 -21.44
C LEU A 289 -17.69 5.39 -20.07
N LEU A 290 -18.68 6.28 -19.96
CA LEU A 290 -19.46 6.48 -18.73
C LEU A 290 -19.99 5.19 -18.09
N PRO A 291 -20.46 4.16 -18.84
CA PRO A 291 -20.91 2.89 -18.24
C PRO A 291 -19.83 2.11 -17.49
N TYR A 292 -18.55 2.44 -17.65
CA TYR A 292 -17.41 1.80 -16.97
C TYR A 292 -16.89 2.62 -15.79
N LYS A 293 -17.39 3.82 -15.56
CA LYS A 293 -17.03 4.65 -14.41
C LYS A 293 -17.33 3.92 -13.11
N GLY A 294 -16.32 3.77 -12.25
CA GLY A 294 -16.43 3.06 -10.98
C GLY A 294 -16.38 1.53 -11.06
N LYS A 295 -16.27 0.93 -12.26
CA LYS A 295 -16.06 -0.53 -12.42
C LYS A 295 -14.59 -0.94 -12.31
N TYR A 296 -13.69 0.01 -12.52
CA TYR A 296 -12.25 -0.20 -12.52
C TYR A 296 -11.57 0.86 -11.65
N LEU A 297 -10.50 0.46 -10.95
CA LEU A 297 -9.53 1.41 -10.44
C LEU A 297 -8.55 1.78 -11.55
N LEU A 298 -8.28 3.07 -11.67
CA LEU A 298 -7.47 3.64 -12.73
C LEU A 298 -6.19 4.23 -12.15
N GLN A 299 -5.05 3.84 -12.68
CA GLN A 299 -3.76 4.49 -12.41
C GLN A 299 -2.98 4.69 -13.71
N SER A 300 -2.14 5.71 -13.73
CA SER A 300 -1.23 6.01 -14.83
C SER A 300 0.21 6.04 -14.36
N TYR A 301 1.13 5.60 -15.22
CA TYR A 301 2.54 5.48 -14.93
C TYR A 301 3.38 5.94 -16.11
N LEU A 302 4.57 6.46 -15.81
CA LEU A 302 5.64 6.55 -16.78
C LEU A 302 6.20 5.14 -17.03
N PRO A 303 6.74 4.85 -18.23
CA PRO A 303 7.37 3.55 -18.53
C PRO A 303 8.48 3.14 -17.56
N GLU A 304 9.11 4.11 -16.90
CA GLU A 304 10.24 3.91 -15.99
C GLU A 304 9.82 3.70 -14.52
N ASP A 305 8.54 3.88 -14.19
CA ASP A 305 8.06 3.75 -12.81
C ASP A 305 8.18 2.30 -12.33
N TRP A 306 8.62 2.12 -11.07
CA TRP A 306 8.89 0.80 -10.49
C TRP A 306 7.67 -0.15 -10.56
N ALA A 307 6.45 0.41 -10.50
CA ALA A 307 5.21 -0.35 -10.46
C ALA A 307 4.88 -1.04 -11.80
N VAL A 308 5.55 -0.64 -12.89
CA VAL A 308 5.34 -1.22 -14.22
C VAL A 308 6.64 -1.69 -14.88
N LYS A 309 7.76 -1.02 -14.59
CA LYS A 309 9.07 -1.38 -15.11
C LYS A 309 9.56 -2.70 -14.51
N ASN A 310 9.95 -3.64 -15.38
CA ASN A 310 10.54 -4.94 -14.99
C ASN A 310 9.66 -5.83 -14.09
N VAL A 311 8.35 -5.58 -14.03
CA VAL A 311 7.39 -6.36 -13.22
C VAL A 311 6.32 -7.04 -14.08
N GLY A 312 6.66 -7.37 -15.33
CA GLY A 312 5.83 -8.17 -16.24
C GLY A 312 4.90 -7.38 -17.17
N PHE A 313 4.91 -6.04 -17.10
CA PHE A 313 4.20 -5.20 -18.07
C PHE A 313 5.00 -5.03 -19.36
N ASP A 314 4.30 -5.04 -20.49
CA ASP A 314 4.81 -4.50 -21.74
C ASP A 314 4.64 -2.97 -21.71
N VAL A 315 5.76 -2.26 -21.59
CA VAL A 315 5.81 -0.79 -21.50
C VAL A 315 5.97 -0.12 -22.87
N SER A 316 5.90 -0.88 -23.97
CA SER A 316 5.96 -0.33 -25.33
C SER A 316 4.61 0.27 -25.76
N GLY A 317 4.67 1.33 -26.57
CA GLY A 317 3.50 2.09 -27.01
C GLY A 317 3.23 3.36 -26.19
N SER A 318 2.18 4.12 -26.55
CA SER A 318 1.83 5.35 -25.83
C SER A 318 0.40 5.88 -26.15
N PRO A 319 -0.50 6.00 -25.15
CA PRO A 319 -0.42 5.29 -23.89
C PRO A 319 -0.72 3.80 -24.14
N ARG A 320 0.08 2.91 -23.57
CA ARG A 320 -0.32 1.51 -23.39
C ARG A 320 -1.50 1.47 -22.44
N ILE A 321 -2.55 0.73 -22.81
CA ILE A 321 -3.73 0.55 -21.96
C ILE A 321 -3.87 -0.93 -21.65
N ILE A 322 -3.92 -1.26 -20.36
CA ILE A 322 -4.00 -2.63 -19.86
C ILE A 322 -5.19 -2.73 -18.93
N VAL A 323 -6.04 -3.72 -19.17
CA VAL A 323 -7.22 -4.02 -18.36
C VAL A 323 -6.98 -5.34 -17.67
N GLN A 324 -7.10 -5.37 -16.34
CA GLN A 324 -6.89 -6.56 -15.52
C GLN A 324 -8.10 -6.85 -14.64
N GLU A 325 -8.25 -8.12 -14.27
CA GLU A 325 -9.08 -8.52 -13.13
C GLU A 325 -8.55 -7.90 -11.83
N ALA A 326 -9.36 -7.99 -10.77
CA ALA A 326 -8.93 -7.71 -9.41
C ALA A 326 -7.69 -8.56 -9.03
N PRO A 327 -6.81 -8.05 -8.15
CA PRO A 327 -5.70 -8.83 -7.61
C PRO A 327 -6.20 -10.12 -6.92
N ASN A 328 -5.52 -11.23 -7.16
CA ASN A 328 -5.66 -12.44 -6.36
C ASN A 328 -4.85 -12.32 -5.04
N ALA A 329 -4.90 -13.36 -4.21
CA ALA A 329 -4.19 -13.39 -2.92
C ALA A 329 -2.65 -13.24 -3.02
N LYS A 330 -2.05 -13.37 -4.21
CA LYS A 330 -0.63 -13.15 -4.47
C LYS A 330 -0.34 -11.76 -5.06
N GLY A 331 -1.33 -10.85 -5.07
CA GLY A 331 -1.21 -9.53 -5.69
C GLY A 331 -1.08 -9.56 -7.21
N SER A 332 -1.42 -10.69 -7.86
CA SER A 332 -1.35 -10.86 -9.31
C SER A 332 -2.73 -10.78 -9.95
N GLY A 333 -2.82 -10.36 -11.21
CA GLY A 333 -4.08 -10.13 -11.91
C GLY A 333 -4.00 -10.54 -13.37
N ARG A 334 -5.03 -11.24 -13.86
CA ARG A 334 -5.09 -11.70 -15.25
C ARG A 334 -5.34 -10.52 -16.16
N VAL A 335 -4.57 -10.42 -17.25
CA VAL A 335 -4.79 -9.42 -18.30
C VAL A 335 -6.00 -9.83 -19.14
N LEU A 336 -7.02 -8.98 -19.16
CA LEU A 336 -8.25 -9.15 -19.94
C LEU A 336 -8.16 -8.48 -21.31
N HIS A 337 -7.45 -7.35 -21.37
CA HIS A 337 -7.22 -6.60 -22.59
C HIS A 337 -5.90 -5.85 -22.53
N SER A 338 -5.26 -5.69 -23.69
CA SER A 338 -4.03 -4.91 -23.83
C SER A 338 -3.96 -4.29 -25.21
N GLN A 339 -3.79 -2.96 -25.28
CA GLN A 339 -3.58 -2.23 -26.53
C GLN A 339 -2.37 -1.30 -26.40
N ALA A 340 -1.62 -1.18 -27.51
CA ALA A 340 -0.35 -0.45 -27.57
C ALA A 340 -0.53 1.09 -27.62
N ASP A 341 -1.70 1.57 -28.03
CA ASP A 341 -1.99 2.99 -28.17
C ASP A 341 -3.48 3.25 -27.94
N TYR A 342 -3.88 4.52 -28.11
CA TYR A 342 -5.26 4.98 -28.01
C TYR A 342 -5.79 5.51 -29.37
N ALA A 343 -5.31 4.95 -30.49
CA ALA A 343 -5.66 5.46 -31.84
C ALA A 343 -7.13 5.29 -32.19
N ASP A 344 -7.78 4.23 -31.68
CA ASP A 344 -9.21 3.94 -31.88
C ASP A 344 -10.13 4.81 -31.00
N GLY A 345 -9.56 5.69 -30.17
CA GLY A 345 -10.29 6.64 -29.35
C GLY A 345 -11.22 6.00 -28.29
N PRO A 346 -12.15 6.80 -27.73
CA PRO A 346 -13.00 6.36 -26.63
C PRO A 346 -14.01 5.28 -27.03
N GLU A 347 -14.46 5.24 -28.29
CA GLU A 347 -15.33 4.18 -28.81
C GLU A 347 -14.57 2.84 -28.93
N GLY A 348 -13.32 2.89 -29.41
CA GLY A 348 -12.44 1.72 -29.47
C GLY A 348 -12.19 1.13 -28.09
N LEU A 349 -11.84 1.97 -27.12
CA LEU A 349 -11.65 1.53 -25.73
C LEU A 349 -12.96 1.03 -25.10
N ALA A 350 -14.10 1.67 -25.36
CA ALA A 350 -15.39 1.20 -24.85
C ALA A 350 -15.73 -0.20 -25.40
N ASN A 351 -15.42 -0.47 -26.67
CA ASN A 351 -15.59 -1.78 -27.28
C ASN A 351 -14.63 -2.82 -26.67
N ALA A 352 -13.38 -2.44 -26.39
CA ALA A 352 -12.42 -3.30 -25.73
C ALA A 352 -12.85 -3.67 -24.30
N LEU A 353 -13.28 -2.68 -23.49
CA LEU A 353 -13.80 -2.89 -22.13
C LEU A 353 -15.05 -3.78 -22.11
N ARG A 354 -15.92 -3.64 -23.13
CA ARG A 354 -17.10 -4.50 -23.29
C ARG A 354 -16.71 -5.97 -23.50
N LYS A 355 -15.70 -6.22 -24.34
CA LYS A 355 -15.18 -7.57 -24.64
C LYS A 355 -14.37 -8.16 -23.49
N ALA A 356 -13.77 -7.30 -22.67
CA ALA A 356 -13.02 -7.68 -21.47
C ALA A 356 -13.93 -8.10 -20.31
N ASP A 357 -15.22 -7.74 -20.31
CA ASP A 357 -16.17 -8.14 -19.28
C ASP A 357 -16.28 -9.68 -19.23
N PRO A 358 -16.08 -10.33 -18.06
CA PRO A 358 -16.23 -11.78 -17.94
C PRO A 358 -17.61 -12.31 -18.35
N ASN A 359 -18.64 -11.46 -18.37
CA ASN A 359 -20.00 -11.78 -18.80
C ASN A 359 -20.27 -11.42 -20.26
N TYR A 360 -19.24 -11.00 -21.01
CA TYR A 360 -19.36 -10.71 -22.43
C TYR A 360 -19.74 -11.96 -23.22
N ASP A 361 -20.83 -11.85 -23.97
CA ASP A 361 -21.32 -12.90 -24.85
C ASP A 361 -21.10 -12.48 -26.32
N PRO A 362 -20.10 -13.05 -27.01
CA PRO A 362 -19.81 -12.70 -28.39
C PRO A 362 -20.93 -13.07 -29.36
N SER A 363 -21.86 -13.96 -28.97
CA SER A 363 -23.01 -14.30 -29.83
C SER A 363 -24.00 -13.14 -29.98
N LYS A 364 -23.95 -12.15 -29.08
CA LYS A 364 -24.76 -10.93 -29.14
C LYS A 364 -24.20 -9.87 -30.11
N ASP A 365 -22.96 -10.05 -30.59
CA ASP A 365 -22.35 -9.22 -31.63
C ASP A 365 -22.67 -9.80 -33.02
N VAL A 366 -23.96 -9.80 -33.38
CA VAL A 366 -24.38 -10.33 -34.67
C VAL A 366 -23.85 -9.42 -35.78
N ASP A 367 -23.06 -9.98 -36.70
CA ASP A 367 -22.60 -9.26 -37.89
C ASP A 367 -23.80 -8.98 -38.80
N LEU A 368 -24.37 -7.78 -38.69
CA LEU A 368 -25.54 -7.36 -39.46
C LEU A 368 -25.28 -7.35 -40.98
N ARG A 369 -24.02 -7.43 -41.42
CA ARG A 369 -23.66 -7.57 -42.85
C ARG A 369 -23.82 -9.01 -43.35
N LYS A 370 -23.88 -10.00 -42.44
CA LYS A 370 -24.10 -11.42 -42.74
C LYS A 370 -25.56 -11.84 -42.58
N ILE A 371 -26.40 -10.97 -42.03
CA ILE A 371 -27.84 -11.19 -42.03
C ILE A 371 -28.32 -10.82 -43.44
N ASN A 372 -28.64 -11.84 -44.24
CA ASN A 372 -29.25 -11.62 -45.55
C ASN A 372 -30.45 -10.67 -45.40
N PRO A 373 -30.63 -9.68 -46.29
CA PRO A 373 -31.87 -8.93 -46.36
C PRO A 373 -32.98 -9.95 -46.64
N ILE A 374 -33.95 -10.05 -45.72
CA ILE A 374 -35.18 -10.77 -45.99
C ILE A 374 -35.81 -10.07 -47.20
N GLN A 375 -35.89 -10.79 -48.32
CA GLN A 375 -36.65 -10.38 -49.51
C GLN A 375 -38.14 -10.39 -49.23
#